data_AF-A0A5J9V4L5-F1
#
_entry.id   AF-A0A5J9V4L5-F1
#
_cell.length_a   1.000
_cell.length_b   1.000
_cell.length_c   1.000
_cell.angle_alpha   90.00
_cell.angle_beta   90.00
_cell.angle_gamma   90.00
#
_symmetry.space_group_name_H-M   'P 1'
#
loop_
_entity.id
_entity.type
_entity.pdbx_description
1 polymer ?
#
loop_
_entity_poly.entity_id
_entity_poly.type
_entity_poly.pdbx_seq_one_letter_code
_entity_poly.pdbx_strand_id
1 'polypeptide(L)'
;MLRPDHCLRFRSPPAIACVPVPAPTFIPGLSSIAGPRRQLRGALRPLRARPALLIVRASASMDAAVARAPEMAQREVARALAAEAEARLGPRLLPSAVPADVAEFRNGAGNAVGSLGVRRGAPGSSIDFMMQSSLHCKVPNGAIDITSILIFLNASTDAPHFLMELIQGSPTSIVVVLDLLPRKDLALHPEYLQKYYENTQLDKQRGKIYELPQTRPYLSPSLFVRSAVSPTAISVSIDCGQGGESALEEIIRGQLAMVAKEVLQIWLDNCADSTTEMEETERMCLVKRDNTVRSKSIEVDLTANLPRMFDPDVSSRVIAEIRKAFGVQES
;
A
#
# COMPACT_ATOMS: atom_id res chain seq x y z
N MET A 1 19.01 20.62 63.59
CA MET A 1 17.87 19.72 63.29
C MET A 1 17.20 20.29 62.06
N LEU A 2 16.98 19.64 60.93
CA LEU A 2 17.07 18.24 60.49
C LEU A 2 17.49 18.21 59.00
N ARG A 3 17.99 17.05 58.57
CA ARG A 3 18.60 16.73 57.26
C ARG A 3 17.55 16.32 56.19
N PRO A 4 17.97 16.15 54.92
CA PRO A 4 17.16 16.05 53.69
C PRO A 4 16.88 14.60 53.26
N ASP A 5 16.08 14.38 52.20
CA ASP A 5 16.34 13.49 51.05
C ASP A 5 15.05 13.13 50.28
N HIS A 6 15.06 13.29 48.95
CA HIS A 6 14.72 12.23 47.99
C HIS A 6 14.85 12.74 46.54
N CYS A 7 16.08 12.71 46.01
CA CYS A 7 16.34 12.54 44.59
C CYS A 7 16.11 11.08 44.22
N LEU A 8 15.14 10.79 43.34
CA LEU A 8 15.05 9.48 42.68
C LEU A 8 15.85 9.49 41.38
N ARG A 9 16.99 8.82 41.45
CA ARG A 9 17.85 8.42 40.33
C ARG A 9 17.11 7.36 39.50
N PHE A 10 16.82 7.66 38.23
CA PHE A 10 16.55 6.60 37.25
C PHE A 10 17.89 6.00 36.81
N ARG A 11 18.10 4.73 37.18
CA ARG A 11 19.19 3.88 36.67
C ARG A 11 18.88 3.50 35.22
N SER A 12 19.78 3.83 34.30
CA SER A 12 19.79 3.29 32.95
C SER A 12 20.06 1.77 32.96
N PRO A 13 19.31 0.94 32.22
CA PRO A 13 19.71 -0.44 31.93
C PRO A 13 20.83 -0.48 30.87
N PRO A 14 21.62 -1.58 30.80
CA PRO A 14 22.83 -1.65 29.98
C PRO A 14 22.50 -1.67 28.48
N ALA A 15 23.37 -1.02 27.70
CA ALA A 15 23.31 -0.99 26.25
C ALA A 15 23.45 -2.41 25.67
N ILE A 16 22.38 -2.92 25.06
CA ILE A 16 22.47 -4.03 24.13
C ILE A 16 22.88 -3.42 22.79
N ALA A 17 24.06 -3.81 22.31
CA ALA A 17 24.55 -3.43 21.00
C ALA A 17 23.60 -3.99 19.92
N CYS A 18 22.73 -3.14 19.39
CA CYS A 18 21.99 -3.43 18.18
C CYS A 18 22.97 -3.42 17.00
N VAL A 19 23.26 -4.60 16.47
CA VAL A 19 23.86 -4.74 15.15
C VAL A 19 22.81 -4.25 14.13
N PRO A 20 23.12 -3.25 13.28
CA PRO A 20 22.19 -2.79 12.28
C PRO A 20 22.04 -3.87 11.20
N VAL A 21 20.83 -4.40 11.04
CA VAL A 21 20.44 -5.15 9.83
C VAL A 21 20.24 -4.12 8.72
N PRO A 22 20.87 -4.25 7.55
CA PRO A 22 20.74 -3.26 6.49
C PRO A 22 19.33 -3.31 5.90
N ALA A 23 18.68 -2.15 5.82
CA ALA A 23 17.53 -1.95 4.95
C ALA A 23 17.93 -2.24 3.49
N PRO A 24 17.02 -2.66 2.61
CA PRO A 24 17.33 -2.90 1.22
C PRO A 24 17.55 -1.56 0.50
N THR A 25 18.78 -1.04 0.59
CA THR A 25 19.28 0.00 -0.31
C THR A 25 19.63 -0.66 -1.64
N PHE A 26 18.86 -0.31 -2.68
CA PHE A 26 19.25 -0.56 -4.07
C PHE A 26 20.51 0.25 -4.39
N ILE A 27 21.63 -0.43 -4.59
CA ILE A 27 22.86 0.17 -5.13
C ILE A 27 22.75 0.14 -6.67
N PRO A 28 22.85 1.29 -7.37
CA PRO A 28 22.94 1.30 -8.82
C PRO A 28 24.35 0.83 -9.24
N GLY A 29 24.41 -0.26 -10.00
CA GLY A 29 25.63 -0.76 -10.60
C GLY A 29 26.21 0.21 -11.64
N LEU A 30 27.49 0.51 -11.48
CA LEU A 30 28.32 1.31 -12.38
C LEU A 30 28.44 0.68 -13.78
N SER A 31 28.42 1.57 -14.77
CA SER A 31 28.58 1.30 -16.19
C SER A 31 29.99 0.86 -16.61
N SER A 32 30.04 -0.02 -17.62
CA SER A 32 31.01 -0.06 -18.73
C SER A 32 32.49 -0.30 -18.42
N ILE A 33 32.99 -1.49 -18.80
CA ILE A 33 34.31 -1.64 -19.46
C ILE A 33 34.18 -2.64 -20.63
N ALA A 34 34.71 -2.24 -21.79
CA ALA A 34 34.67 -2.94 -23.06
C ALA A 34 35.88 -3.87 -23.31
N GLY A 35 35.61 -5.01 -23.97
CA GLY A 35 36.50 -5.76 -24.87
C GLY A 35 37.47 -6.80 -24.28
N PRO A 36 38.06 -7.71 -25.08
CA PRO A 36 37.90 -7.90 -26.53
C PRO A 36 37.58 -9.35 -27.01
N ARG A 37 37.22 -9.41 -28.29
CA ARG A 37 37.10 -10.54 -29.23
C ARG A 37 38.07 -11.72 -29.00
N ARG A 38 37.54 -12.94 -29.13
CA ARG A 38 38.27 -14.08 -29.71
C ARG A 38 37.42 -14.82 -30.75
N GLN A 39 37.96 -14.84 -31.96
CA GLN A 39 37.55 -15.68 -33.08
C GLN A 39 37.95 -17.14 -32.81
N LEU A 40 37.11 -18.09 -33.21
CA LEU A 40 37.55 -19.44 -33.53
C LEU A 40 36.72 -19.96 -34.72
N ARG A 41 37.44 -20.21 -35.82
CA ARG A 41 36.98 -20.89 -37.03
C ARG A 41 36.88 -22.39 -36.75
N GLY A 42 35.87 -23.06 -37.32
CA GLY A 42 35.77 -24.52 -37.36
C GLY A 42 34.81 -24.98 -38.44
N ALA A 43 35.34 -25.72 -39.41
CA ALA A 43 34.77 -26.10 -40.71
C ALA A 43 33.46 -26.94 -40.71
N LEU A 44 32.75 -26.82 -41.83
CA LEU A 44 31.63 -27.64 -42.31
C LEU A 44 32.00 -29.11 -42.57
N ARG A 45 31.05 -30.04 -42.34
CA ARG A 45 30.52 -30.94 -43.40
C ARG A 45 29.24 -31.67 -42.97
N PRO A 46 28.28 -31.92 -43.89
CA PRO A 46 26.96 -32.47 -43.60
C PRO A 46 26.90 -33.98 -43.90
N LEU A 47 25.98 -34.71 -43.26
CA LEU A 47 25.56 -36.04 -43.75
C LEU A 47 24.16 -36.42 -43.23
N ARG A 48 23.28 -36.63 -44.23
CA ARG A 48 22.23 -37.65 -44.34
C ARG A 48 20.97 -37.59 -43.46
N ALA A 49 19.88 -37.23 -44.14
CA ALA A 49 18.50 -37.46 -43.76
C ALA A 49 18.12 -38.95 -43.75
N ARG A 50 17.18 -39.31 -42.87
CA ARG A 50 16.04 -40.21 -43.15
C ARG A 50 14.91 -39.99 -42.12
N PRO A 51 13.64 -40.29 -42.48
CA PRO A 51 12.45 -39.63 -41.94
C PRO A 51 11.72 -40.46 -40.88
N ALA A 52 10.94 -39.82 -40.00
CA ALA A 52 9.71 -40.41 -39.46
C ALA A 52 8.85 -39.37 -38.70
N LEU A 53 7.54 -39.47 -38.97
CA LEU A 53 6.39 -39.11 -38.13
C LEU A 53 6.01 -37.63 -38.01
N LEU A 54 5.08 -37.26 -38.89
CA LEU A 54 4.06 -36.23 -38.67
C LEU A 54 3.37 -36.47 -37.32
N ILE A 55 3.83 -35.77 -36.29
CA ILE A 55 2.98 -35.47 -35.14
C ILE A 55 2.15 -34.26 -35.55
N VAL A 56 0.86 -34.50 -35.75
CA VAL A 56 -0.16 -33.47 -35.81
C VAL A 56 0.01 -32.62 -34.56
N ARG A 57 0.57 -31.41 -34.71
CA ARG A 57 0.49 -30.38 -33.68
C ARG A 57 -1.00 -30.08 -33.55
N ALA A 58 -1.62 -30.64 -32.50
CA ALA A 58 -2.83 -30.08 -31.96
C ALA A 58 -2.51 -28.61 -31.65
N SER A 59 -3.02 -27.72 -32.49
CA SER A 59 -3.13 -26.31 -32.19
C SER A 59 -4.11 -26.20 -31.03
N ALA A 60 -3.62 -26.44 -29.81
CA ALA A 60 -4.27 -25.92 -28.63
C ALA A 60 -4.26 -24.41 -28.82
N SER A 61 -5.42 -23.86 -29.17
CA SER A 61 -5.73 -22.46 -28.90
C SER A 61 -5.37 -22.24 -27.45
N MET A 62 -4.24 -21.58 -27.20
CA MET A 62 -4.07 -20.90 -25.93
C MET A 62 -5.11 -19.81 -25.94
N ASP A 63 -6.31 -20.14 -25.48
CA ASP A 63 -7.06 -19.21 -24.67
C ASP A 63 -6.06 -18.79 -23.60
N ALA A 64 -5.49 -17.60 -23.81
CA ALA A 64 -4.65 -16.94 -22.84
C ALA A 64 -5.58 -16.62 -21.67
N ALA A 65 -5.83 -17.63 -20.83
CA ALA A 65 -6.44 -17.48 -19.55
C ALA A 65 -5.66 -16.36 -18.88
N VAL A 66 -6.32 -15.22 -18.73
CA VAL A 66 -5.76 -13.99 -18.19
C VAL A 66 -5.09 -14.38 -16.89
N ALA A 67 -3.75 -14.45 -16.87
CA ALA A 67 -3.02 -14.83 -15.68
C ALA A 67 -3.32 -13.73 -14.65
N ARG A 68 -4.17 -14.09 -13.67
CA ARG A 68 -4.54 -13.24 -12.55
C ARG A 68 -3.39 -13.19 -11.56
N ALA A 69 -3.34 -12.12 -10.78
CA ALA A 69 -2.43 -12.06 -9.65
C ALA A 69 -2.66 -13.26 -8.72
N PRO A 70 -1.60 -13.83 -8.10
CA PRO A 70 -1.77 -14.95 -7.18
C PRO A 70 -2.72 -14.56 -6.04
N GLU A 71 -3.54 -15.49 -5.60
CA GLU A 71 -4.37 -15.28 -4.41
C GLU A 71 -3.46 -15.32 -3.18
N MET A 72 -3.54 -14.29 -2.34
CA MET A 72 -2.69 -14.11 -1.16
C MET A 72 -3.56 -13.68 0.03
N ALA A 73 -3.17 -14.04 1.25
CA ALA A 73 -3.94 -13.72 2.46
C ALA A 73 -4.27 -12.21 2.58
N GLN A 74 -3.32 -11.32 2.27
CA GLN A 74 -3.54 -9.87 2.32
C GLN A 74 -4.53 -9.38 1.26
N ARG A 75 -4.56 -10.01 0.07
CA ARG A 75 -5.54 -9.69 -0.99
C ARG A 75 -6.94 -10.12 -0.59
N GLU A 76 -7.05 -11.29 0.02
CA GLU A 76 -8.30 -11.81 0.56
C GLU A 76 -8.87 -10.85 1.62
N VAL A 77 -8.06 -10.47 2.61
CA VAL A 77 -8.45 -9.53 3.67
C VAL A 77 -8.84 -8.16 3.09
N ALA A 78 -8.04 -7.61 2.18
CA ALA A 78 -8.35 -6.35 1.54
C ALA A 78 -9.66 -6.41 0.74
N ARG A 79 -9.89 -7.50 0.00
CA ARG A 79 -11.15 -7.69 -0.74
C ARG A 79 -12.36 -7.76 0.18
N ALA A 80 -12.24 -8.43 1.32
CA ALA A 80 -13.31 -8.50 2.32
C ALA A 80 -13.62 -7.12 2.91
N LEU A 81 -12.60 -6.36 3.31
CA LEU A 81 -12.75 -4.99 3.83
C LEU A 81 -13.34 -4.04 2.78
N ALA A 82 -12.86 -4.15 1.54
CA ALA A 82 -13.39 -3.45 0.39
C ALA A 82 -14.90 -3.70 0.20
N ALA A 83 -15.30 -4.97 0.21
CA ALA A 83 -16.70 -5.35 0.06
C ALA A 83 -17.57 -4.84 1.22
N GLU A 84 -17.05 -4.87 2.46
CA GLU A 84 -17.72 -4.33 3.64
C GLU A 84 -17.92 -2.81 3.56
N ALA A 85 -16.88 -2.06 3.18
CA ALA A 85 -16.96 -0.62 2.96
C ALA A 85 -17.95 -0.30 1.83
N GLU A 86 -17.90 -1.01 0.71
CA GLU A 86 -18.85 -0.84 -0.41
C GLU A 86 -20.29 -1.11 0.01
N ALA A 87 -20.53 -2.19 0.77
CA ALA A 87 -21.86 -2.53 1.26
C ALA A 87 -22.39 -1.45 2.22
N ARG A 88 -21.53 -0.90 3.10
CA ARG A 88 -21.93 0.12 4.07
C ARG A 88 -22.14 1.49 3.44
N LEU A 89 -21.30 1.88 2.49
CA LEU A 89 -21.41 3.14 1.77
C LEU A 89 -22.53 3.10 0.72
N GLY A 90 -22.78 1.93 0.12
CA GLY A 90 -23.91 1.66 -0.77
C GLY A 90 -24.11 2.74 -1.85
N PRO A 91 -25.29 3.40 -1.89
CA PRO A 91 -25.63 4.38 -2.94
C PRO A 91 -24.78 5.66 -2.90
N ARG A 92 -23.96 5.83 -1.86
CA ARG A 92 -23.03 6.95 -1.74
C ARG A 92 -21.81 6.83 -2.66
N LEU A 93 -21.62 5.65 -3.26
CA LEU A 93 -20.58 5.38 -4.24
C LEU A 93 -21.21 5.15 -5.63
N LEU A 94 -20.64 5.79 -6.64
CA LEU A 94 -20.90 5.49 -8.03
C LEU A 94 -20.19 4.18 -8.44
N PRO A 95 -20.68 3.48 -9.47
CA PRO A 95 -19.96 2.37 -10.07
C PRO A 95 -18.54 2.75 -10.49
N SER A 96 -17.64 1.77 -10.54
CA SER A 96 -16.29 2.00 -11.02
C SER A 96 -16.32 2.46 -12.48
N ALA A 97 -15.64 3.56 -12.77
CA ALA A 97 -15.50 4.12 -14.12
C ALA A 97 -14.08 3.91 -14.69
N VAL A 98 -13.29 3.04 -14.05
CA VAL A 98 -11.94 2.69 -14.50
C VAL A 98 -12.02 1.91 -15.82
N PRO A 99 -11.30 2.33 -16.89
CA PRO A 99 -11.24 1.59 -18.14
C PRO A 99 -10.76 0.14 -17.95
N ALA A 100 -11.25 -0.80 -18.76
CA ALA A 100 -10.94 -2.23 -18.60
C ALA A 100 -9.43 -2.54 -18.66
N ASP A 101 -8.68 -1.80 -19.49
CA ASP A 101 -7.23 -1.91 -19.66
C ASP A 101 -6.41 -1.29 -18.50
N VAL A 102 -7.09 -0.59 -17.58
CA VAL A 102 -6.54 -0.06 -16.32
C VAL A 102 -7.08 -0.83 -15.11
N ALA A 103 -8.29 -1.41 -15.23
CA ALA A 103 -8.89 -2.22 -14.18
C ALA A 103 -8.07 -3.49 -13.91
N GLU A 104 -7.54 -4.09 -14.96
CA GLU A 104 -6.52 -5.14 -14.90
C GLU A 104 -5.42 -4.83 -15.91
N PHE A 105 -4.16 -4.77 -15.47
CA PHE A 105 -3.02 -4.45 -16.31
C PHE A 105 -1.84 -5.36 -16.04
N ARG A 106 -0.94 -5.48 -17.02
CA ARG A 106 0.27 -6.30 -16.95
C ARG A 106 1.37 -5.67 -17.77
N ASN A 107 2.61 -6.04 -17.48
CA ASN A 107 3.72 -5.67 -18.35
C ASN A 107 3.94 -6.70 -19.47
N GLY A 108 4.64 -6.30 -20.53
CA GLY A 108 4.95 -7.13 -21.70
C GLY A 108 5.88 -8.30 -21.37
N ALA A 109 6.68 -8.19 -20.30
CA ALA A 109 7.53 -9.27 -19.79
C ALA A 109 6.75 -10.36 -19.05
N GLY A 110 5.48 -10.12 -18.70
CA GLY A 110 4.61 -11.07 -18.00
C GLY A 110 5.03 -11.36 -16.54
N ASN A 111 5.92 -10.54 -15.96
CA ASN A 111 6.38 -10.70 -14.59
C ASN A 111 5.73 -9.70 -13.61
N ALA A 112 4.94 -8.74 -14.10
CA ALA A 112 4.13 -7.85 -13.27
C ALA A 112 2.67 -7.83 -13.71
N VAL A 113 1.76 -7.87 -12.74
CA VAL A 113 0.31 -7.74 -12.92
C VAL A 113 -0.25 -6.80 -11.85
N GLY A 114 -1.28 -6.04 -12.20
CA GLY A 114 -1.94 -5.12 -11.29
C GLY A 114 -3.42 -5.01 -11.56
N SER A 115 -4.14 -4.52 -10.56
CA SER A 115 -5.55 -4.16 -10.66
C SER A 115 -5.83 -2.83 -9.97
N LEU A 116 -6.81 -2.10 -10.50
CA LEU A 116 -7.26 -0.82 -9.97
C LEU A 116 -8.80 -0.73 -10.02
N GLY A 117 -9.42 -0.47 -8.88
CA GLY A 117 -10.82 -0.10 -8.78
C GLY A 117 -10.94 1.30 -8.19
N VAL A 118 -11.72 2.17 -8.83
CA VAL A 118 -12.00 3.53 -8.33
C VAL A 118 -13.50 3.78 -8.40
N ARG A 119 -14.12 4.02 -7.25
CA ARG A 119 -15.52 4.41 -7.13
C ARG A 119 -15.59 5.84 -6.61
N ARG A 120 -16.29 6.70 -7.33
CA ARG A 120 -16.48 8.11 -6.93
C ARG A 120 -17.61 8.24 -5.92
N GLY A 121 -17.59 9.29 -5.12
CA GLY A 121 -18.78 9.70 -4.38
C GLY A 121 -19.94 10.05 -5.31
N ALA A 122 -21.14 9.60 -4.97
CA ALA A 122 -22.37 10.06 -5.62
C ALA A 122 -22.64 11.54 -5.28
N PRO A 123 -23.44 12.27 -6.08
CA PRO A 123 -23.84 13.63 -5.75
C PRO A 123 -24.44 13.74 -4.34
N GLY A 124 -23.95 14.70 -3.55
CA GLY A 124 -24.35 14.88 -2.15
C GLY A 124 -23.64 13.98 -1.13
N SER A 125 -22.80 13.03 -1.57
CA SER A 125 -21.96 12.24 -0.66
C SER A 125 -20.79 13.08 -0.13
N SER A 126 -20.37 12.82 1.12
CA SER A 126 -19.08 13.31 1.65
C SER A 126 -17.87 12.49 1.18
N ILE A 127 -18.08 11.36 0.51
CA ILE A 127 -16.99 10.61 -0.13
C ILE A 127 -16.53 11.35 -1.38
N ASP A 128 -15.22 11.52 -1.57
CA ASP A 128 -14.63 11.93 -2.85
C ASP A 128 -14.43 10.69 -3.73
N PHE A 129 -13.65 9.73 -3.24
CA PHE A 129 -13.45 8.45 -3.89
C PHE A 129 -13.07 7.34 -2.91
N MET A 130 -13.39 6.12 -3.30
CA MET A 130 -12.82 4.88 -2.77
C MET A 130 -11.95 4.25 -3.86
N MET A 131 -10.70 3.96 -3.53
CA MET A 131 -9.74 3.30 -4.40
C MET A 131 -9.29 1.98 -3.79
N GLN A 132 -9.25 0.94 -4.60
CA GLN A 132 -8.65 -0.36 -4.28
C GLN A 132 -7.59 -0.64 -5.34
N SER A 133 -6.40 -1.03 -4.91
CA SER A 133 -5.34 -1.42 -5.83
C SER A 133 -4.64 -2.67 -5.35
N SER A 134 -4.16 -3.47 -6.31
CA SER A 134 -3.25 -4.55 -6.02
C SER A 134 -2.18 -4.65 -7.10
N LEU A 135 -0.94 -4.88 -6.69
CA LEU A 135 0.20 -5.05 -7.57
C LEU A 135 0.92 -6.34 -7.18
N HIS A 136 1.36 -7.12 -8.16
CA HIS A 136 2.26 -8.24 -8.02
C HIS A 136 3.40 -8.06 -9.01
N CYS A 137 4.64 -8.14 -8.55
CA CYS A 137 5.81 -8.07 -9.41
C CYS A 137 6.84 -9.12 -8.99
N LYS A 138 7.19 -10.03 -9.90
CA LYS A 138 8.30 -10.97 -9.70
C LYS A 138 9.62 -10.25 -9.90
N VAL A 139 10.46 -10.32 -8.89
CA VAL A 139 11.84 -9.81 -8.87
C VAL A 139 12.82 -11.01 -8.84
N PRO A 140 14.11 -10.82 -9.16
CA PRO A 140 15.05 -11.95 -9.29
C PRO A 140 15.08 -12.94 -8.12
N ASN A 141 14.82 -12.46 -6.89
CA ASN A 141 14.90 -13.26 -5.66
C ASN A 141 13.54 -13.41 -4.94
N GLY A 142 12.41 -13.19 -5.61
CA GLY A 142 11.10 -13.30 -4.97
C GLY A 142 10.00 -12.53 -5.69
N ALA A 143 9.03 -12.03 -4.93
CA ALA A 143 7.97 -11.17 -5.44
C ALA A 143 7.72 -10.02 -4.48
N ILE A 144 7.23 -8.91 -5.03
CA ILE A 144 6.70 -7.79 -4.28
C ILE A 144 5.20 -7.74 -4.55
N ASP A 145 4.43 -7.80 -3.48
CA ASP A 145 2.98 -7.69 -3.51
C ASP A 145 2.54 -6.48 -2.69
N ILE A 146 1.80 -5.57 -3.31
CA ILE A 146 1.26 -4.37 -2.68
C ILE A 146 -0.25 -4.43 -2.83
N THR A 147 -0.99 -4.20 -1.74
CA THR A 147 -2.45 -4.11 -1.77
C THR A 147 -2.89 -2.91 -0.93
N SER A 148 -3.66 -2.01 -1.53
CA SER A 148 -4.08 -0.77 -0.87
C SER A 148 -5.59 -0.56 -0.96
N ILE A 149 -6.16 0.02 0.09
CA ILE A 149 -7.52 0.59 0.13
C ILE A 149 -7.41 2.02 0.64
N LEU A 150 -7.85 2.97 -0.18
CA LEU A 150 -7.94 4.38 0.19
C LEU A 150 -9.40 4.82 0.12
N ILE A 151 -9.88 5.55 1.12
CA ILE A 151 -11.18 6.21 1.06
C ILE A 151 -11.00 7.66 1.46
N PHE A 152 -11.11 8.55 0.47
CA PHE A 152 -10.92 9.98 0.66
C PHE A 152 -12.28 10.67 0.76
N LEU A 153 -12.39 11.57 1.72
CA LEU A 153 -13.53 12.45 1.92
C LEU A 153 -13.32 13.77 1.17
N ASN A 154 -14.42 14.40 0.77
CA ASN A 154 -14.40 15.71 0.13
C ASN A 154 -14.54 16.84 1.16
N ALA A 155 -14.66 18.09 0.68
CA ALA A 155 -14.64 19.29 1.52
C ALA A 155 -15.96 19.59 2.26
N SER A 156 -16.96 18.70 2.22
CA SER A 156 -18.20 18.84 3.02
C SER A 156 -18.04 18.39 4.48
N THR A 157 -16.87 17.85 4.83
CA THR A 157 -16.52 17.40 6.18
C THR A 157 -15.02 17.58 6.42
N ASP A 158 -14.63 17.65 7.69
CA ASP A 158 -13.23 17.63 8.13
C ASP A 158 -12.74 16.24 8.55
N ALA A 159 -13.62 15.24 8.60
CA ALA A 159 -13.29 13.93 9.15
C ALA A 159 -12.10 13.26 8.42
N PRO A 160 -11.29 12.44 9.12
CA PRO A 160 -10.12 11.78 8.55
C PRO A 160 -10.41 10.91 7.31
N HIS A 161 -9.40 10.74 6.44
CA HIS A 161 -9.47 9.76 5.35
C HIS A 161 -9.15 8.36 5.87
N PHE A 162 -9.56 7.30 5.17
CA PHE A 162 -9.15 5.93 5.48
C PHE A 162 -7.97 5.50 4.59
N LEU A 163 -6.93 4.93 5.21
CA LEU A 163 -5.75 4.39 4.54
C LEU A 163 -5.47 2.98 5.05
N MET A 164 -5.34 2.03 4.12
CA MET A 164 -4.71 0.74 4.39
C MET A 164 -3.78 0.38 3.24
N GLU A 165 -2.53 0.04 3.55
CA GLU A 165 -1.56 -0.53 2.63
C GLU A 165 -0.86 -1.73 3.25
N LEU A 166 -0.80 -2.81 2.49
CA LEU A 166 -0.19 -4.07 2.85
C LEU A 166 0.89 -4.37 1.82
N ILE A 167 2.15 -4.33 2.24
CA ILE A 167 3.33 -4.45 1.37
C ILE A 167 4.12 -5.69 1.79
N GLN A 168 3.96 -6.76 1.03
CA GLN A 168 4.66 -8.03 1.25
C GLN A 168 5.85 -8.12 0.30
N GLY A 169 7.06 -8.03 0.85
CA GLY A 169 8.32 -8.16 0.09
C GLY A 169 8.96 -9.54 0.19
N SER A 170 8.44 -10.42 1.04
CA SER A 170 8.89 -11.81 1.18
C SER A 170 7.74 -12.71 1.65
N PRO A 171 7.86 -14.05 1.50
CA PRO A 171 6.83 -14.98 1.99
C PRO A 171 6.61 -14.92 3.52
N THR A 172 7.57 -14.40 4.29
CA THR A 172 7.53 -14.42 5.77
C THR A 172 7.41 -13.05 6.41
N SER A 173 7.38 -11.97 5.62
CA SER A 173 7.31 -10.61 6.15
C SER A 173 6.37 -9.69 5.38
N ILE A 174 5.64 -8.86 6.13
CA ILE A 174 4.75 -7.83 5.59
C ILE A 174 4.93 -6.51 6.34
N VAL A 175 4.88 -5.42 5.59
CA VAL A 175 4.73 -4.07 6.14
C VAL A 175 3.26 -3.69 6.08
N VAL A 176 2.75 -3.19 7.20
CA VAL A 176 1.37 -2.72 7.37
C VAL A 176 1.41 -1.23 7.63
N VAL A 177 0.67 -0.47 6.83
CA VAL A 177 0.32 0.93 7.09
C VAL A 177 -1.19 1.02 7.12
N LEU A 178 -1.77 1.18 8.31
CA LEU A 178 -3.22 1.29 8.51
C LEU A 178 -3.50 2.50 9.40
N ASP A 179 -4.31 3.43 8.91
CA ASP A 179 -4.51 4.71 9.57
C ASP A 179 -5.82 5.41 9.18
N LEU A 180 -6.25 6.32 10.04
CA LEU A 180 -7.20 7.38 9.69
C LEU A 180 -6.40 8.68 9.49
N LEU A 181 -6.17 9.06 8.23
CA LEU A 181 -5.29 10.19 7.92
C LEU A 181 -5.92 11.52 8.37
N PRO A 182 -5.25 12.30 9.23
CA PRO A 182 -5.76 13.60 9.67
C PRO A 182 -5.88 14.54 8.47
N ARG A 183 -6.82 15.49 8.53
CA ARG A 183 -7.01 16.55 7.53
C ARG A 183 -6.80 17.96 8.07
N LYS A 184 -6.52 18.05 9.37
CA LYS A 184 -6.10 19.26 10.08
C LYS A 184 -4.74 19.04 10.71
N ASP A 185 -4.07 20.15 11.04
CA ASP A 185 -2.86 20.12 11.86
C ASP A 185 -3.22 19.78 13.30
N LEU A 186 -2.71 18.65 13.82
CA LEU A 186 -3.11 18.13 15.12
C LEU A 186 -2.61 18.97 16.30
N ALA A 187 -1.53 19.72 16.13
CA ALA A 187 -1.00 20.60 17.18
C ALA A 187 -1.80 21.92 17.27
N LEU A 188 -2.33 22.40 16.14
CA LEU A 188 -3.19 23.57 16.09
C LEU A 188 -4.65 23.26 16.43
N HIS A 189 -5.07 22.00 16.32
CA HIS A 189 -6.45 21.55 16.51
C HIS A 189 -6.56 20.40 17.53
N PRO A 190 -6.28 20.62 18.82
CA PRO A 190 -6.38 19.59 19.85
C PRO A 190 -7.79 18.98 19.96
N GLU A 191 -8.84 19.75 19.69
CA GLU A 191 -10.23 19.27 19.64
C GLU A 191 -10.46 18.24 18.53
N TYR A 192 -9.77 18.39 17.40
CA TYR A 192 -9.82 17.43 16.29
C TYR A 192 -9.09 16.13 16.66
N LEU A 193 -7.93 16.24 17.32
CA LEU A 193 -7.19 15.09 17.86
C LEU A 193 -8.07 14.31 18.86
N GLN A 194 -8.69 15.03 19.79
CA GLN A 194 -9.58 14.42 20.78
C GLN A 194 -10.78 13.73 20.12
N LYS A 195 -11.47 14.41 19.20
CA LYS A 195 -12.68 13.88 18.54
C LYS A 195 -12.43 12.58 17.79
N TYR A 196 -11.43 12.55 16.92
CA TYR A 196 -11.28 11.45 15.96
C TYR A 196 -10.30 10.36 16.41
N TYR A 197 -9.43 10.62 17.38
CA TYR A 197 -8.37 9.68 17.77
C TYR A 197 -8.45 9.25 19.23
N GLU A 198 -8.66 10.19 20.16
CA GLU A 198 -8.74 9.87 21.58
C GLU A 198 -10.11 9.25 21.95
N ASN A 199 -11.20 9.92 21.59
CA ASN A 199 -12.56 9.49 21.92
C ASN A 199 -12.95 8.19 21.22
N THR A 200 -12.44 7.95 20.01
CA THR A 200 -12.62 6.69 19.26
C THR A 200 -11.75 5.56 19.80
N GLN A 201 -10.78 5.87 20.67
CA GLN A 201 -9.81 4.93 21.21
C GLN A 201 -9.02 4.19 20.13
N LEU A 202 -8.76 4.86 19.00
CA LEU A 202 -8.14 4.25 17.81
C LEU A 202 -6.79 3.61 18.15
N ASP A 203 -6.04 4.17 19.10
CA ASP A 203 -4.73 3.67 19.53
C ASP A 203 -4.78 2.25 20.13
N LYS A 204 -5.94 1.79 20.62
CA LYS A 204 -6.10 0.41 21.11
C LYS A 204 -5.85 -0.62 20.01
N GLN A 205 -6.20 -0.28 18.77
CA GLN A 205 -5.99 -1.16 17.62
C GLN A 205 -4.52 -1.35 17.30
N ARG A 206 -3.74 -0.28 17.45
CA ARG A 206 -2.28 -0.36 17.39
C ARG A 206 -1.74 -1.27 18.49
N GLY A 207 -2.20 -1.10 19.73
CA GLY A 207 -1.83 -1.97 20.86
C GLY A 207 -1.94 -3.47 20.54
N LYS A 208 -3.08 -3.91 20.00
CA LYS A 208 -3.33 -5.32 19.64
C LYS A 208 -2.31 -5.91 18.66
N ILE A 209 -1.82 -5.12 17.71
CA ILE A 209 -0.80 -5.57 16.75
C ILE A 209 0.59 -5.61 17.39
N TYR A 210 0.88 -4.69 18.31
CA TYR A 210 2.14 -4.64 19.05
C TYR A 210 2.29 -5.77 20.08
N GLU A 211 1.20 -6.42 20.49
CA GLU A 211 1.24 -7.62 21.33
C GLU A 211 1.83 -8.84 20.62
N LEU A 212 1.83 -8.86 19.28
CA LEU A 212 2.42 -9.94 18.50
C LEU A 212 3.96 -9.91 18.61
N PRO A 213 4.63 -11.02 18.97
CA PRO A 213 6.08 -11.04 19.12
C PRO A 213 6.84 -10.78 17.79
N GLN A 214 6.19 -11.04 16.66
CA GLN A 214 6.69 -10.83 15.30
C GLN A 214 6.69 -9.35 14.87
N THR A 215 5.98 -8.48 15.60
CA THR A 215 5.77 -7.08 15.22
C THR A 215 6.94 -6.20 15.63
N ARG A 216 7.38 -5.33 14.71
CA ARG A 216 8.33 -4.24 14.97
C ARG A 216 7.81 -2.94 14.36
N PRO A 217 8.11 -1.76 14.93
CA PRO A 217 7.79 -0.50 14.28
C PRO A 217 8.39 -0.43 12.87
N TYR A 218 7.59 -0.02 11.90
CA TYR A 218 8.08 0.31 10.57
C TYR A 218 8.27 1.82 10.47
N LEU A 219 9.48 2.23 10.09
CA LEU A 219 9.83 3.63 9.87
C LEU A 219 9.96 3.88 8.37
N SER A 220 8.91 4.43 7.76
CA SER A 220 8.90 4.75 6.32
C SER A 220 10.13 5.58 5.93
N PRO A 221 10.87 5.27 4.86
CA PRO A 221 11.98 6.12 4.43
C PRO A 221 11.53 7.53 4.02
N SER A 222 10.26 7.71 3.68
CA SER A 222 9.67 9.01 3.37
C SER A 222 9.28 9.75 4.65
N LEU A 223 9.96 10.87 4.94
CA LEU A 223 9.58 11.77 6.03
C LEU A 223 8.18 12.36 5.81
N PHE A 224 7.77 12.55 4.56
CA PHE A 224 6.44 13.02 4.24
C PHE A 224 5.38 12.02 4.72
N VAL A 225 5.55 10.73 4.43
CA VAL A 225 4.64 9.67 4.90
C VAL A 225 4.57 9.67 6.43
N ARG A 226 5.73 9.77 7.12
CA ARG A 226 5.76 9.86 8.59
C ARG A 226 4.99 11.05 9.15
N SER A 227 5.01 12.19 8.44
CA SER A 227 4.30 13.41 8.86
C SER A 227 2.82 13.42 8.49
N ALA A 228 2.41 12.60 7.52
CA ALA A 228 1.05 12.58 7.01
C ALA A 228 0.13 11.67 7.83
N VAL A 229 0.68 10.58 8.37
CA VAL A 229 -0.04 9.62 9.21
C VAL A 229 -0.36 10.18 10.60
N SER A 230 -1.42 9.68 11.23
CA SER A 230 -1.85 10.06 12.57
C SER A 230 -0.90 9.54 13.66
N PRO A 231 -0.95 10.11 14.88
CA PRO A 231 -0.26 9.58 16.05
C PRO A 231 -0.67 8.14 16.43
N THR A 232 -1.83 7.67 15.96
CA THR A 232 -2.37 6.34 16.25
C THR A 232 -2.15 5.33 15.11
N ALA A 233 -1.46 5.75 14.05
CA ALA A 233 -1.23 4.94 12.87
C ALA A 233 -0.53 3.60 13.19
N ILE A 234 -1.03 2.53 12.59
CA ILE A 234 -0.39 1.22 12.62
C ILE A 234 0.63 1.19 11.48
N SER A 235 1.86 1.58 11.79
CA SER A 235 3.02 1.50 10.89
C SER A 235 3.99 0.45 11.43
N VAL A 236 3.86 -0.80 10.99
CA VAL A 236 4.62 -1.94 11.52
C VAL A 236 5.16 -2.86 10.43
N SER A 237 6.22 -3.58 10.75
CA SER A 237 6.70 -4.75 10.04
C SER A 237 6.38 -5.98 10.89
N ILE A 238 5.73 -6.98 10.30
CA ILE A 238 5.50 -8.27 10.93
C ILE A 238 6.42 -9.27 10.21
N ASP A 239 7.35 -9.87 10.94
CA ASP A 239 8.29 -10.85 10.40
C ASP A 239 8.18 -12.17 11.18
N CYS A 240 7.74 -13.21 10.47
CA CYS A 240 7.55 -14.54 11.04
C CYS A 240 8.83 -15.39 11.01
N GLY A 241 9.88 -15.00 10.28
CA GLY A 241 11.15 -15.71 10.22
C GLY A 241 10.99 -17.24 10.11
N GLN A 242 11.45 -17.97 11.12
CA GLN A 242 11.37 -19.45 11.20
C GLN A 242 9.94 -20.00 11.32
N GLY A 243 8.96 -19.18 11.71
CA GLY A 243 7.54 -19.55 11.66
C GLY A 243 7.01 -19.70 10.23
N GLY A 244 7.73 -19.17 9.23
CA GLY A 244 7.44 -19.37 7.83
C GLY A 244 6.20 -18.62 7.32
N GLU A 245 5.82 -18.95 6.08
CA GLU A 245 4.70 -18.34 5.36
C GLU A 245 3.35 -18.62 6.03
N SER A 246 3.12 -19.84 6.51
CA SER A 246 1.85 -20.21 7.16
C SER A 246 1.58 -19.40 8.44
N ALA A 247 2.60 -19.10 9.24
CA ALA A 247 2.45 -18.27 10.43
C ALA A 247 2.09 -16.82 10.06
N LEU A 248 2.68 -16.29 8.97
CA LEU A 248 2.33 -14.96 8.47
C LEU A 248 0.88 -14.94 7.99
N GLU A 249 0.47 -15.93 7.22
CA GLU A 249 -0.90 -16.04 6.75
C GLU A 249 -1.94 -16.13 7.88
N GLU A 250 -1.63 -16.86 8.95
CA GLU A 250 -2.47 -16.95 10.15
C GLU A 250 -2.64 -15.58 10.82
N ILE A 251 -1.55 -14.82 10.98
CA ILE A 251 -1.59 -13.45 11.53
C ILE A 251 -2.40 -12.52 10.62
N ILE A 252 -2.22 -12.64 9.30
CA ILE A 252 -2.93 -11.80 8.32
C ILE A 252 -4.45 -12.07 8.39
N ARG A 253 -4.86 -13.34 8.32
CA ARG A 253 -6.29 -13.73 8.34
C ARG A 253 -6.93 -13.59 9.74
N GLY A 254 -6.12 -13.63 10.79
CA GLY A 254 -6.55 -13.49 12.18
C GLY A 254 -6.48 -12.03 12.67
N GLN A 255 -5.42 -11.72 13.40
CA GLN A 255 -5.28 -10.45 14.14
C GLN A 255 -5.27 -9.23 13.22
N LEU A 256 -4.58 -9.28 12.08
CA LEU A 256 -4.54 -8.14 11.17
C LEU A 256 -5.92 -7.87 10.54
N ALA A 257 -6.61 -8.89 10.07
CA ALA A 257 -7.96 -8.76 9.52
C ALA A 257 -8.94 -8.20 10.55
N MET A 258 -8.91 -8.70 11.80
CA MET A 258 -9.71 -8.18 12.91
C MET A 258 -9.44 -6.69 13.14
N VAL A 259 -8.18 -6.31 13.29
CA VAL A 259 -7.78 -4.92 13.56
C VAL A 259 -8.15 -3.99 12.39
N ALA A 260 -7.88 -4.39 11.15
CA ALA A 260 -8.23 -3.60 9.98
C ALA A 260 -9.75 -3.40 9.85
N LYS A 261 -10.54 -4.42 10.19
CA LYS A 261 -11.99 -4.31 10.26
C LYS A 261 -12.45 -3.35 11.35
N GLU A 262 -11.87 -3.41 12.54
CA GLU A 262 -12.23 -2.49 13.62
C GLU A 262 -11.88 -1.04 13.28
N VAL A 263 -10.72 -0.77 12.65
CA VAL A 263 -10.36 0.57 12.18
C VAL A 263 -11.33 1.05 11.09
N LEU A 264 -11.70 0.19 10.14
CA LEU A 264 -12.69 0.51 9.12
C LEU A 264 -14.06 0.83 9.74
N GLN A 265 -14.50 0.06 10.74
CA GLN A 265 -15.77 0.30 11.43
C GLN A 265 -15.75 1.63 12.19
N ILE A 266 -14.67 1.94 12.90
CA ILE A 266 -14.50 3.26 13.53
C ILE A 266 -14.64 4.37 12.48
N TRP A 267 -14.03 4.21 11.31
CA TRP A 267 -14.14 5.20 10.24
C TRP A 267 -15.55 5.30 9.66
N LEU A 268 -16.22 4.17 9.39
CA LEU A 268 -17.58 4.14 8.88
C LEU A 268 -18.57 4.81 9.86
N ASP A 269 -18.45 4.52 11.15
CA ASP A 269 -19.37 5.01 12.17
C ASP A 269 -19.13 6.49 12.54
N ASN A 270 -17.87 6.95 12.53
CA ASN A 270 -17.51 8.28 13.06
C ASN A 270 -17.11 9.29 11.98
N CYS A 271 -16.75 8.85 10.78
CA CYS A 271 -16.18 9.71 9.74
C CYS A 271 -17.04 9.73 8.49
N ALA A 272 -17.46 8.57 8.00
CA ALA A 272 -18.05 8.43 6.67
C ALA A 272 -19.32 9.27 6.49
N ASP A 273 -20.22 9.34 7.47
CA ASP A 273 -21.48 10.09 7.37
C ASP A 273 -21.40 11.52 7.96
N SER A 274 -20.21 11.95 8.38
CA SER A 274 -20.07 13.28 8.95
C SER A 274 -20.23 14.36 7.87
N THR A 275 -21.03 15.38 8.17
CA THR A 275 -21.00 16.69 7.53
C THR A 275 -20.64 17.71 8.59
N THR A 276 -19.77 18.65 8.26
CA THR A 276 -19.36 19.69 9.22
C THR A 276 -19.42 21.03 8.50
N GLU A 277 -20.24 21.93 9.02
CA GLU A 277 -20.22 23.34 8.63
C GLU A 277 -18.85 23.90 9.01
N MET A 278 -18.09 24.34 8.02
CA MET A 278 -16.75 24.91 8.18
C MET A 278 -16.75 26.30 7.58
N GLU A 279 -16.00 27.21 8.19
CA GLU A 279 -15.77 28.51 7.58
C GLU A 279 -15.01 28.34 6.25
N GLU A 280 -15.22 29.28 5.33
CA GLU A 280 -14.63 29.20 3.99
C GLU A 280 -13.09 29.13 4.04
N THR A 281 -12.46 29.86 4.96
CA THR A 281 -11.01 29.85 5.18
C THR A 281 -10.51 28.49 5.68
N GLU A 282 -11.22 27.88 6.61
CA GLU A 282 -10.94 26.53 7.13
C GLU A 282 -11.08 25.49 6.03
N ARG A 283 -12.17 25.55 5.25
CA ARG A 283 -12.41 24.67 4.11
C ARG A 283 -11.31 24.79 3.06
N MET A 284 -10.84 26.00 2.75
CA MET A 284 -9.72 26.23 1.84
C MET A 284 -8.41 25.62 2.35
N CYS A 285 -8.10 25.79 3.65
CA CYS A 285 -6.91 25.18 4.27
C CYS A 285 -6.94 23.65 4.19
N LEU A 286 -8.09 23.05 4.45
CA LEU A 286 -8.29 21.60 4.36
C LEU A 286 -8.13 21.09 2.92
N VAL A 287 -8.73 21.75 1.92
CA VAL A 287 -8.55 21.40 0.50
C VAL A 287 -7.08 21.53 0.08
N LYS A 288 -6.39 22.58 0.50
CA LYS A 288 -4.95 22.76 0.22
C LYS A 288 -4.12 21.62 0.80
N ARG A 289 -4.41 21.20 2.03
CA ARG A 289 -3.72 20.07 2.67
C ARG A 289 -4.02 18.76 1.95
N ASP A 290 -5.28 18.49 1.65
CA ASP A 290 -5.69 17.29 0.90
C ASP A 290 -4.99 17.21 -0.45
N ASN A 291 -4.95 18.30 -1.22
CA ASN A 291 -4.25 18.36 -2.50
C ASN A 291 -2.74 18.10 -2.36
N THR A 292 -2.13 18.61 -1.28
CA THR A 292 -0.71 18.38 -0.99
C THR A 292 -0.44 16.89 -0.71
N VAL A 293 -1.25 16.27 0.14
CA VAL A 293 -1.18 14.83 0.45
C VAL A 293 -1.36 14.00 -0.81
N ARG A 294 -2.40 14.28 -1.59
CA ARG A 294 -2.69 13.61 -2.86
C ARG A 294 -1.51 13.67 -3.84
N SER A 295 -0.98 14.88 -4.07
CA SER A 295 0.11 15.10 -5.01
C SER A 295 1.39 14.39 -4.56
N LYS A 296 1.72 14.46 -3.27
CA LYS A 296 2.91 13.83 -2.71
C LYS A 296 2.80 12.30 -2.65
N SER A 297 1.64 11.73 -2.38
CA SER A 297 1.42 10.27 -2.49
C SER A 297 1.64 9.78 -3.93
N ILE A 298 1.16 10.50 -4.94
CA ILE A 298 1.40 10.15 -6.34
C ILE A 298 2.89 10.22 -6.71
N GLU A 299 3.60 11.23 -6.20
CA GLU A 299 5.04 11.42 -6.47
C GLU A 299 5.89 10.34 -5.78
N VAL A 300 5.70 10.16 -4.48
CA VAL A 300 6.54 9.30 -3.62
C VAL A 300 6.27 7.82 -3.91
N ASP A 301 5.02 7.43 -4.13
CA ASP A 301 4.66 6.02 -4.26
C ASP A 301 4.50 5.60 -5.72
N LEU A 302 3.65 6.28 -6.48
CA LEU A 302 3.24 5.79 -7.81
C LEU A 302 4.27 6.12 -8.89
N THR A 303 4.69 7.38 -9.00
CA THR A 303 5.60 7.84 -10.06
C THR A 303 7.00 7.25 -9.89
N ALA A 304 7.43 7.03 -8.65
CA ALA A 304 8.73 6.43 -8.35
C ALA A 304 8.77 4.92 -8.57
N ASN A 305 7.66 4.20 -8.38
CA ASN A 305 7.67 2.73 -8.33
C ASN A 305 6.96 2.05 -9.51
N LEU A 306 5.86 2.59 -10.06
CA LEU A 306 5.16 1.96 -11.19
C LEU A 306 6.08 1.76 -12.42
N PRO A 307 6.88 2.76 -12.86
CA PRO A 307 7.78 2.60 -14.00
C PRO A 307 8.91 1.58 -13.79
N ARG A 308 9.16 1.15 -12.54
CA ARG A 308 10.12 0.08 -12.23
C ARG A 308 9.52 -1.31 -12.38
N MET A 309 8.19 -1.42 -12.36
CA MET A 309 7.45 -2.69 -12.42
C MET A 309 6.74 -2.89 -13.76
N PHE A 310 6.26 -1.82 -14.38
CA PHE A 310 5.46 -1.85 -15.59
C PHE A 310 6.11 -1.06 -16.73
N ASP A 311 5.77 -1.43 -17.97
CA ASP A 311 6.22 -0.70 -19.14
C ASP A 311 5.79 0.77 -19.09
N PRO A 312 6.53 1.69 -19.74
CA PRO A 312 6.24 3.12 -19.68
C PRO A 312 4.79 3.46 -20.09
N ASP A 313 4.25 2.81 -21.12
CA ASP A 313 2.89 3.05 -21.59
C ASP A 313 1.84 2.60 -20.57
N VAL A 314 2.02 1.42 -19.96
CA VAL A 314 1.14 0.90 -18.91
C VAL A 314 1.19 1.81 -17.68
N SER A 315 2.40 2.17 -17.26
CA SER A 315 2.63 3.06 -16.11
C SER A 315 1.94 4.42 -16.33
N SER A 316 2.12 5.04 -17.49
CA SER A 316 1.50 6.33 -17.81
C SER A 316 -0.02 6.26 -17.80
N ARG A 317 -0.63 5.21 -18.36
CA ARG A 317 -2.11 5.05 -18.35
C ARG A 317 -2.65 4.89 -16.93
N VAL A 318 -2.02 4.03 -16.11
CA VAL A 318 -2.44 3.79 -14.73
C VAL A 318 -2.28 5.05 -13.88
N ILE A 319 -1.14 5.74 -13.99
CA ILE A 319 -0.89 7.00 -13.27
C ILE A 319 -1.91 8.07 -13.68
N ALA A 320 -2.28 8.17 -14.96
CA ALA A 320 -3.28 9.13 -15.42
C ALA A 320 -4.66 8.86 -14.80
N GLU A 321 -5.10 7.61 -14.72
CA GLU A 321 -6.39 7.28 -14.10
C GLU A 321 -6.37 7.51 -12.58
N ILE A 322 -5.25 7.23 -11.90
CA ILE A 322 -5.12 7.56 -10.46
C ILE A 322 -5.09 9.07 -10.24
N ARG A 323 -4.39 9.85 -11.07
CA ARG A 323 -4.40 11.32 -11.01
C ARG A 323 -5.79 11.89 -11.19
N LYS A 324 -6.55 11.36 -12.16
CA LYS A 324 -7.96 11.66 -12.35
C LYS A 324 -8.71 11.39 -11.06
N ALA A 325 -8.60 10.19 -10.47
CA ALA A 325 -9.20 9.82 -9.18
C ALA A 325 -8.86 10.82 -8.07
N PHE A 326 -7.61 11.27 -7.98
CA PHE A 326 -7.17 12.20 -6.95
C PHE A 326 -7.54 13.67 -7.24
N GLY A 327 -7.97 13.99 -8.47
CA GLY A 327 -8.28 15.36 -8.88
C GLY A 327 -7.04 16.25 -9.01
N VAL A 328 -5.86 15.64 -9.24
CA VAL A 328 -4.59 16.36 -9.42
C VAL A 328 -4.31 16.46 -10.93
N GLN A 329 -4.43 17.65 -11.51
CA GLN A 329 -4.02 17.90 -12.91
C GLN A 329 -2.51 18.16 -12.98
N GLU A 330 -1.88 17.84 -14.12
CA GLU A 330 -0.50 18.24 -14.41
C GLU A 330 -0.44 19.77 -14.50
N SER A 331 0.40 20.37 -13.67
CA SER A 331 0.80 21.78 -13.79
C SER A 331 1.79 21.94 -14.94
#